data_AF-A0A3N4Q7I1-F1
#
_entry.id   AF-A0A3N4Q7I1-F1
#
_cell.length_a   1.000
_cell.length_b   1.000
_cell.length_c   1.000
_cell.angle_alpha   90.00
_cell.angle_beta   90.00
_cell.angle_gamma   90.00
#
_symmetry.space_group_name_H-M   'P 1'
#
loop_
_entity.id
_entity.type
_entity.pdbx_description
1 polymer ?
#
loop_
_entity_poly.entity_id
_entity_poly.type
_entity_poly.pdbx_seq_one_letter_code
_entity_poly.pdbx_strand_id
1 'polypeptide(L)'
;MNDFYFAMLPGMDHEELVWLEELTKKYDPETRKRFVMLYQNRRKDPQTILITCLLGFVGVNGIHRFLMDEILMGILFLFTGGLCLVGTVIDAINYRKLAWEYNKQASMDIAAMLGKF
;
A
#
# COMPACT_ATOMS: atom_id res chain seq x y z
N MET A 1 7.13 -15.79 22.96
CA MET A 1 8.35 -15.22 22.34
C MET A 1 7.85 -14.12 21.43
N ASN A 2 8.01 -12.85 21.83
CA ASN A 2 7.61 -11.72 21.01
C ASN A 2 8.62 -11.59 19.88
N ASP A 3 8.36 -12.28 18.79
CA ASP A 3 9.25 -12.23 17.65
C ASP A 3 8.92 -10.98 16.85
N PHE A 4 9.80 -9.98 16.96
CA PHE A 4 9.78 -8.69 16.26
C PHE A 4 9.99 -8.82 14.73
N TYR A 5 9.40 -9.83 14.08
CA TYR A 5 9.56 -10.07 12.64
C TYR A 5 9.10 -8.88 11.79
N PHE A 6 8.05 -8.20 12.23
CA PHE A 6 7.50 -7.05 11.52
C PHE A 6 8.20 -5.75 11.86
N ALA A 7 8.68 -5.56 13.10
CA ALA A 7 9.33 -4.32 13.53
C ALA A 7 10.65 -4.00 12.79
N MET A 8 11.19 -4.95 12.02
CA MET A 8 12.38 -4.74 11.20
C MET A 8 12.09 -4.17 9.80
N LEU A 9 10.82 -4.12 9.35
CA LEU A 9 10.53 -3.53 8.03
C LEU A 9 10.53 -1.99 8.13
N PRO A 10 11.29 -1.29 7.27
CA PRO A 10 11.44 0.16 7.33
C PRO A 10 10.12 0.86 6.97
N GLY A 11 9.81 1.98 7.64
CA GLY A 11 8.64 2.81 7.31
C GLY A 11 7.29 2.14 7.60
N MET A 12 7.24 1.18 8.55
CA MET A 12 5.99 0.51 8.92
C MET A 12 5.10 1.39 9.79
N ASP A 13 3.83 1.46 9.41
CA ASP A 13 2.82 2.14 10.20
C ASP A 13 2.42 1.32 11.44
N HIS A 14 1.99 1.98 12.52
CA HIS A 14 1.50 1.25 13.69
C HIS A 14 0.23 0.47 13.37
N GLU A 15 -0.66 1.03 12.54
CA GLU A 15 -1.85 0.34 12.08
C GLU A 15 -1.49 -0.91 11.25
N GLU A 16 -0.42 -0.82 10.45
CA GLU A 16 0.12 -1.92 9.66
C GLU A 16 0.69 -3.04 10.53
N LEU A 17 1.45 -2.69 11.57
CA LEU A 17 1.95 -3.65 12.56
C LEU A 17 0.81 -4.42 13.23
N VAL A 18 -0.17 -3.72 13.80
CA VAL A 18 -1.27 -4.32 14.56
C VAL A 18 -2.09 -5.27 13.67
N TRP A 19 -2.34 -4.88 12.42
CA TRP A 19 -3.05 -5.74 11.47
C TRP A 19 -2.29 -7.02 11.12
N LEU A 20 -1.00 -6.93 10.81
CA LEU A 20 -0.20 -8.11 10.46
C LEU A 20 -0.06 -9.05 11.65
N GLU A 21 0.05 -8.51 12.86
CA GLU A 21 0.05 -9.30 14.09
C GLU A 21 -1.26 -10.08 14.27
N GLU A 22 -2.41 -9.43 14.07
CA GLU A 22 -3.71 -10.10 14.19
C GLU A 22 -3.93 -11.11 13.06
N LEU A 23 -3.57 -10.78 11.82
CA LEU A 23 -3.68 -11.68 10.66
C LEU A 23 -2.83 -12.94 10.82
N THR A 24 -1.62 -12.81 11.37
CA THR A 24 -0.67 -13.91 11.55
C THR A 24 -0.71 -14.55 12.94
N LYS A 25 -1.66 -14.17 13.80
CA LYS A 25 -1.79 -14.66 15.18
C LYS A 25 -1.95 -16.17 15.29
N LYS A 26 -2.64 -16.79 14.32
CA LYS A 26 -2.89 -18.24 14.27
C LYS A 26 -1.84 -19.00 13.43
N TYR A 27 -0.77 -18.34 13.01
CA TYR A 27 0.24 -18.95 12.17
C TYR A 27 1.28 -19.66 13.03
N ASP A 28 1.65 -20.86 12.63
CA ASP A 28 2.84 -21.55 13.13
C ASP A 28 4.11 -20.74 12.76
N PRO A 29 5.22 -20.92 13.50
CA PRO A 29 6.43 -20.13 13.30
C PRO A 29 7.02 -20.24 11.88
N GLU A 30 6.83 -21.38 11.21
CA GLU A 30 7.32 -21.60 9.85
C GLU A 30 6.47 -20.86 8.82
N THR A 31 5.15 -20.97 8.89
CA THR A 31 4.21 -20.22 8.04
C THR A 31 4.36 -18.72 8.24
N ARG A 32 4.60 -18.27 9.49
CA ARG A 32 4.82 -16.85 9.79
C ARG A 32 6.10 -16.31 9.14
N LYS A 33 7.20 -17.06 9.16
CA LYS A 33 8.44 -16.69 8.45
C LYS A 33 8.23 -16.61 6.94
N ARG A 34 7.53 -17.58 6.35
CA ARG A 34 7.18 -17.57 4.92
C ARG A 34 6.30 -16.37 4.56
N PHE A 35 5.31 -16.07 5.39
CA PHE A 35 4.45 -14.90 5.23
C PHE A 35 5.28 -13.60 5.21
N VAL A 36 6.16 -13.41 6.19
CA VAL A 36 7.00 -12.21 6.29
C VAL A 36 7.89 -12.05 5.05
N MET A 37 8.52 -13.13 4.57
CA MET A 37 9.34 -13.10 3.35
C MET A 37 8.54 -12.67 2.11
N LEU A 38 7.34 -13.24 1.92
CA LEU A 38 6.47 -12.90 0.79
C LEU A 38 5.96 -11.46 0.91
N TYR A 39 5.60 -11.06 2.12
CA TYR A 39 5.04 -9.75 2.42
C TYR A 39 6.06 -8.64 2.19
N GLN A 40 7.29 -8.80 2.69
CA GLN A 40 8.37 -7.84 2.50
C GLN A 40 8.62 -7.51 1.02
N ASN A 41 8.45 -8.50 0.12
CA ASN A 41 8.66 -8.32 -1.31
C ASN A 41 7.48 -7.64 -2.03
N ARG A 42 6.26 -7.77 -1.50
CA ARG A 42 5.03 -7.18 -2.07
C ARG A 42 4.71 -5.80 -1.48
N ARG A 43 5.16 -5.55 -0.25
CA ARG A 43 4.94 -4.31 0.50
C ARG A 43 5.48 -3.10 -0.25
N LYS A 44 4.70 -2.01 -0.26
CA LYS A 44 5.11 -0.72 -0.79
C LYS A 44 5.42 0.21 0.37
N ASP A 45 6.56 0.88 0.27
CA ASP A 45 6.94 1.89 1.23
C ASP A 45 6.14 3.19 0.99
N PRO A 46 5.53 3.79 2.04
CA PRO A 46 4.74 5.01 1.89
C PRO A 46 5.53 6.17 1.30
N GLN A 47 6.83 6.30 1.58
CA GLN A 47 7.66 7.37 1.02
C GLN A 47 7.86 7.17 -0.48
N THR A 48 7.99 5.93 -0.94
CA THR A 48 8.05 5.62 -2.38
C THR A 48 6.76 6.06 -3.07
N ILE A 49 5.61 5.78 -2.46
CA ILE A 49 4.29 6.20 -2.98
C ILE A 49 4.20 7.73 -3.05
N LEU A 50 4.64 8.43 -1.99
CA LEU A 50 4.69 9.89 -1.97
C LEU A 50 5.60 10.44 -3.09
N ILE A 51 6.80 9.88 -3.26
CA ILE A 51 7.73 10.31 -4.31
C ILE A 51 7.12 10.10 -5.69
N THR A 52 6.45 8.97 -5.95
CA THR A 52 5.75 8.75 -7.23
C THR A 52 4.58 9.71 -7.45
N CYS A 53 3.82 10.05 -6.40
CA CYS A 53 2.78 11.08 -6.47
C CYS A 53 3.38 12.45 -6.79
N LEU A 54 4.48 12.84 -6.14
CA LEU A 54 5.18 14.10 -6.36
C LEU A 54 5.88 14.16 -7.74
N LEU A 55 6.38 13.03 -8.26
CA LEU A 55 6.88 12.98 -9.63
C LEU A 55 5.76 13.11 -10.66
N GLY A 56 4.57 12.55 -10.38
CA GLY A 56 3.37 12.77 -11.20
C GLY A 56 2.89 14.23 -11.24
N PHE A 57 3.28 15.05 -10.26
CA PHE A 57 3.06 16.50 -10.26
C PHE A 57 3.95 17.23 -11.28
N VAL A 58 5.14 16.69 -11.59
CA VAL A 58 6.15 17.32 -12.47
C VAL A 58 6.17 16.70 -13.88
N GLY A 59 5.73 15.45 -14.05
CA GLY A 59 5.71 14.73 -15.33
C GLY A 59 4.35 14.09 -15.63
N VAL A 60 3.75 14.50 -16.75
CA VAL A 60 2.55 13.92 -17.42
C VAL A 60 1.49 13.37 -16.46
N ASN A 61 0.62 14.28 -15.98
CA ASN A 61 -0.54 13.98 -15.16
C ASN A 61 -1.35 12.77 -15.68
N GLY A 62 -1.56 11.75 -14.83
CA GLY A 62 -2.66 10.79 -14.99
C GLY A 62 -2.31 9.33 -15.29
N ILE A 63 -1.07 9.01 -15.70
CA ILE A 63 -0.71 7.60 -16.02
C ILE A 63 -0.68 6.72 -14.76
N HIS A 64 -0.27 7.28 -13.61
CA HIS A 64 -0.21 6.55 -12.34
C HIS A 64 -1.60 6.17 -11.79
N ARG A 65 -2.65 6.90 -12.20
CA ARG A 65 -4.04 6.69 -11.76
C ARG A 65 -4.73 5.57 -12.55
N PHE A 66 -4.23 5.25 -13.74
CA PHE A 66 -4.65 4.08 -14.52
C PHE A 66 -4.17 2.75 -13.92
N LEU A 67 -3.13 2.78 -13.06
CA LEU A 67 -2.61 1.60 -12.36
C LEU A 67 -3.39 1.25 -11.09
N MET A 68 -4.32 2.11 -10.65
CA MET A 68 -5.03 2.02 -9.38
C MET A 68 -6.55 1.87 -9.54
N ASP A 69 -6.99 1.33 -10.69
CA ASP A 69 -8.37 0.88 -11.05
C ASP A 69 -9.54 1.88 -10.89
N GLU A 70 -9.28 3.14 -10.54
CA GLU A 70 -10.27 4.21 -10.38
C GLU A 70 -10.38 5.09 -11.65
N ILE A 71 -10.61 4.46 -12.81
CA ILE A 71 -10.64 5.13 -14.13
C ILE A 71 -11.81 6.12 -14.26
N LEU A 72 -12.96 5.83 -13.63
CA LEU A 72 -14.19 6.63 -13.78
C LEU A 72 -14.09 8.02 -13.12
N MET A 73 -13.39 8.11 -11.97
CA MET A 73 -13.07 9.39 -11.33
C MET A 73 -11.97 10.17 -12.08
N GLY A 74 -11.09 9.48 -12.80
CA GLY A 74 -10.05 10.12 -13.63
C GLY A 74 -10.62 10.85 -14.85
N ILE A 75 -11.64 10.29 -15.50
CA ILE A 75 -12.23 10.83 -16.75
C ILE A 75 -13.16 12.03 -16.47
N LEU A 76 -13.96 11.99 -15.39
CA LEU A 76 -14.78 13.13 -14.93
C LEU A 76 -13.93 14.37 -14.58
N PHE A 77 -12.68 14.16 -14.14
CA PHE A 77 -11.74 15.22 -13.73
C PHE A 77 -10.92 15.82 -14.91
N LEU A 78 -10.75 15.08 -16.01
CA LEU A 78 -10.02 15.52 -17.20
C LEU A 78 -10.73 16.69 -17.94
N PHE A 79 -12.07 16.72 -17.90
CA PHE A 79 -12.88 17.73 -18.59
C PHE A 79 -12.91 19.12 -17.92
N THR A 80 -12.39 19.27 -16.70
CA THR A 80 -12.38 20.55 -15.94
C THR A 80 -11.05 21.31 -15.96
N GLY A 81 -10.02 20.82 -16.65
CA GLY A 81 -8.80 21.58 -17.02
C GLY A 81 -7.81 21.98 -15.91
N GLY A 82 -8.21 22.11 -14.65
CA GLY A 82 -7.36 22.54 -13.52
C GLY A 82 -7.16 21.52 -12.39
N LEU A 83 -7.80 20.36 -12.48
CA LEU A 83 -8.00 19.43 -11.37
C LEU A 83 -6.94 18.32 -11.25
N CYS A 84 -6.04 18.19 -12.22
CA CYS A 84 -4.91 17.27 -12.11
C CYS A 84 -3.99 17.62 -10.93
N LEU A 85 -3.72 18.90 -10.71
CA LEU A 85 -2.91 19.36 -9.56
C LEU A 85 -3.64 19.11 -8.22
N VAL A 86 -4.95 19.37 -8.16
CA VAL A 86 -5.75 19.18 -6.93
C VAL A 86 -5.86 17.71 -6.56
N GLY A 87 -6.09 16.81 -7.53
CA GLY A 87 -6.11 15.37 -7.30
C GLY A 87 -4.77 14.84 -6.77
N THR A 88 -3.65 15.25 -7.39
CA THR A 88 -2.31 14.87 -6.92
C THR A 88 -1.98 15.42 -5.54
N VAL A 89 -2.47 16.62 -5.18
CA VAL A 89 -2.31 17.17 -3.83
C VAL A 89 -3.10 16.36 -2.80
N ILE A 90 -4.34 15.97 -3.10
CA ILE A 90 -5.15 15.12 -2.23
C ILE A 90 -4.48 13.74 -2.06
N ASP A 91 -3.96 13.16 -3.13
CA ASP A 91 -3.22 11.89 -3.08
C ASP A 91 -1.91 12.02 -2.29
N ALA A 92 -1.18 13.13 -2.44
CA ALA A 92 0.03 13.42 -1.67
C ALA A 92 -0.25 13.67 -0.19
N ILE A 93 -1.44 14.15 0.18
CA ILE A 93 -1.89 14.25 1.59
C ILE A 93 -2.29 12.87 2.12
N ASN A 94 -2.96 12.06 1.30
CA ASN A 94 -3.48 10.75 1.67
C ASN A 94 -2.54 9.57 1.36
N TYR A 95 -1.29 9.83 0.98
CA TYR A 95 -0.33 8.81 0.52
C TYR A 95 -0.14 7.66 1.52
N ARG A 96 -0.17 7.96 2.83
CA ARG A 96 -0.07 6.94 3.89
C ARG A 96 -1.27 6.00 3.87
N LYS A 97 -2.47 6.53 3.66
CA LYS A 97 -3.71 5.74 3.56
C LYS A 97 -3.72 4.88 2.30
N LEU A 98 -3.27 5.44 1.17
CA LEU A 98 -3.09 4.70 -0.08
C LEU A 98 -2.09 3.54 0.07
N ALA A 99 -0.94 3.80 0.71
CA ALA A 99 0.05 2.78 1.02
C ALA A 99 -0.52 1.68 1.93
N TRP A 100 -1.27 2.10 2.95
CA TRP A 100 -1.92 1.21 3.90
C TRP A 100 -2.93 0.27 3.22
N GLU A 101 -3.83 0.82 2.40
CA GLU A 101 -4.84 0.04 1.68
C GLU A 101 -4.19 -0.98 0.73
N TYR A 102 -3.15 -0.56 -0.01
CA TYR A 102 -2.39 -1.46 -0.87
C TYR A 102 -1.70 -2.59 -0.07
N ASN A 103 -1.00 -2.25 1.01
CA ASN A 103 -0.28 -3.21 1.84
C ASN A 103 -1.24 -4.17 2.57
N LYS A 104 -2.41 -3.68 2.98
CA LYS A 104 -3.47 -4.49 3.55
C LYS A 104 -3.97 -5.52 2.54
N GLN A 105 -4.28 -5.10 1.31
CA GLN A 105 -4.71 -6.03 0.26
C GLN A 105 -3.63 -7.07 -0.03
N ALA A 106 -2.37 -6.65 -0.20
CA ALA A 106 -1.25 -7.56 -0.42
C ALA A 106 -1.08 -8.59 0.71
N SER A 107 -1.29 -8.18 1.97
CA SER A 107 -1.25 -9.10 3.13
C SER A 107 -2.38 -10.15 3.07
N MET A 108 -3.57 -9.76 2.64
CA MET A 108 -4.71 -10.66 2.49
C MET A 108 -4.50 -11.64 1.35
N ASP A 109 -3.95 -11.19 0.22
CA ASP A 109 -3.65 -12.06 -0.92
C ASP A 109 -2.60 -13.12 -0.53
N ILE A 110 -1.57 -12.75 0.24
CA ILE A 110 -0.56 -13.69 0.73
C ILE A 110 -1.17 -14.66 1.76
N ALA A 111 -2.02 -14.18 2.66
CA ALA A 111 -2.72 -15.04 3.61
C ALA A 111 -3.61 -16.08 2.90
N ALA A 112 -4.27 -15.65 1.81
CA ALA A 112 -5.04 -16.52 0.94
C ALA A 112 -4.17 -17.59 0.26
N MET A 113 -3.01 -17.20 -0.26
CA MET A 113 -2.03 -18.12 -0.87
C MET A 113 -1.50 -19.16 0.12
N LEU A 114 -1.36 -18.78 1.40
CA LEU A 114 -0.93 -19.69 2.47
C LEU A 114 -2.08 -20.55 3.03
N GLY A 115 -3.28 -20.45 2.47
CA GLY A 115 -4.40 -21.36 2.73
C GLY A 115 -5.06 -21.19 4.09
N LYS A 116 -4.97 -20.02 4.73
CA LYS A 116 -5.60 -19.72 6.02
C LYS A 116 -6.56 -18.54 5.92
N PHE A 117 -7.84 -18.86 5.69
CA PHE A 117 -8.98 -18.02 6.04
C PHE A 117 -9.67 -18.61 7.29
#